data_AF-A0A1E5GPD3-F1
#
_entry.id   AF-A0A1E5GPD3-F1
#
_cell.length_a   1.000
_cell.length_b   1.000
_cell.length_c   1.000
_cell.angle_alpha   90.00
_cell.angle_beta   90.00
_cell.angle_gamma   90.00
#
_symmetry.space_group_name_H-M   'P 1'
#
loop_
_entity.id
_entity.type
_entity.pdbx_description
1 polymer ?
#
loop_
_entity_poly.entity_id
_entity_poly.type
_entity_poly.pdbx_seq_one_letter_code
_entity_poly.pdbx_strand_id
1 'polypeptide(L)'
;MKKSKIGLLVSMTLMASTLTPLSSVAEQVSDEQIDNQLEIENPTIPDKGEISVDEETEDTGLDKENDLEKPIAIPEVNGEVVDDLKNEAVDSTIIDQGIMESGVWKYYSNGLLYMDGVVYPSDINKWKEYFSNVLSIEIGHAALIGDFTSFFSVFVNLESVTMGETYLNEITNMNRMFADLTNLKYVSFGAAEPRYKSVSVTNIARMFFNCINLKRVDLSMIDTSKVTNMGYMFYGCSDLIELDVSGFDTSKVTDMGYVFQGCSDLTELDVSGFDTSKVTNMASLFSNCSGLTELDVSGFDTSKVTNMQVMFANCSGLTELDLSGFDTSKVMITSLMFSRCSGLTEISISKDFKFGTTTYFPTLSGKYAWQEENNRQLFFSADDMIAYHNDSNETNTYRKVAYVELTMNAKGGEFKDGSEKITQIKVVDELWEEQIPTKENYQFDGWYLDEEYTREFEFSQPATESLTIFAKWLENYTVTIPATIDLISEDKLTISGINNGSGTLKVNLKGAESQISDFTRLRLTHKQNADITVHTILKWEQLSSDIWNVLTIESEASSVSKSADIGLIKPENAQAGDYEGQLVFSIRYE
;
A
#
# COMPACT_ATOMS: atom_id res chain seq x y z
N MET A 1 -10.27 48.81 14.94
CA MET A 1 -9.44 49.95 14.46
C MET A 1 -8.05 49.87 15.10
N LYS A 2 -6.99 50.05 14.28
CA LYS A 2 -5.54 50.19 14.57
C LYS A 2 -4.83 48.95 15.17
N LYS A 3 -4.12 48.14 14.36
CA LYS A 3 -2.74 48.29 13.80
C LYS A 3 -1.63 48.40 14.87
N SER A 4 -0.76 47.39 14.89
CA SER A 4 0.69 47.55 15.12
C SER A 4 1.43 46.43 14.36
N LYS A 5 2.25 46.85 13.39
CA LYS A 5 3.27 46.06 12.69
C LYS A 5 4.56 46.16 13.49
N ILE A 6 5.28 45.05 13.67
CA ILE A 6 6.72 45.06 13.94
C ILE A 6 7.35 44.08 12.96
N GLY A 7 8.21 44.60 12.10
CA GLY A 7 9.18 43.83 11.34
C GLY A 7 10.54 43.94 12.02
N LEU A 8 11.37 42.91 11.88
CA LEU A 8 12.79 42.99 12.16
C LEU A 8 13.55 42.27 11.03
N LEU A 9 14.42 43.03 10.37
CA LEU A 9 15.50 42.56 9.50
C LEU A 9 16.54 41.80 10.33
N VAL A 10 17.11 40.73 9.78
CA VAL A 10 18.51 40.35 10.06
C VAL A 10 19.19 39.98 8.74
N SER A 11 20.42 40.48 8.62
CA SER A 11 21.29 40.60 7.45
C SER A 11 21.97 39.28 7.08
N MET A 12 21.98 38.94 5.78
CA MET A 12 22.90 37.95 5.19
C MET A 12 24.23 38.62 4.87
N THR A 13 25.33 38.06 5.38
CA THR A 13 26.70 38.38 4.96
C THR A 13 27.29 37.11 4.36
N LEU A 14 27.43 37.07 3.03
CA LEU A 14 28.22 36.07 2.32
C LEU A 14 29.71 36.45 2.44
N MET A 15 30.56 35.54 2.91
CA MET A 15 31.99 35.56 2.62
C MET A 15 32.35 34.28 1.87
N ALA A 16 32.83 34.47 0.64
CA ALA A 16 33.49 33.44 -0.16
C ALA A 16 34.93 33.27 0.35
N SER A 17 35.37 32.03 0.54
CA SER A 17 36.80 31.71 0.61
C SER A 17 37.12 30.53 -0.30
N THR A 18 38.09 30.81 -1.17
CA THR A 18 38.77 29.90 -2.09
C THR A 18 39.66 28.92 -1.34
N LEU A 19 39.67 27.63 -1.72
CA LEU A 19 40.72 26.69 -1.33
C LEU A 19 41.26 25.96 -2.55
N THR A 20 42.55 26.18 -2.81
CA THR A 20 43.45 25.41 -3.69
C THR A 20 44.03 24.20 -2.93
N PRO A 21 44.51 23.15 -3.63
CA PRO A 21 44.81 21.85 -3.04
C PRO A 21 46.21 21.80 -2.43
N LEU A 22 46.38 20.97 -1.38
CA LEU A 22 47.68 20.65 -0.81
C LEU A 22 47.87 19.13 -0.73
N SER A 23 48.99 18.71 -1.31
CA SER A 23 49.55 17.38 -1.42
C SER A 23 50.13 16.85 -0.11
N SER A 24 50.02 15.53 0.08
CA SER A 24 50.95 14.60 0.75
C SER A 24 51.56 14.99 2.10
N VAL A 25 51.16 14.29 3.17
CA VAL A 25 52.08 13.62 4.12
C VAL A 25 51.39 12.35 4.63
N ALA A 26 52.05 11.22 4.48
CA ALA A 26 51.69 9.96 5.12
C ALA A 26 52.25 9.95 6.55
N GLU A 27 51.43 9.58 7.52
CA GLU A 27 51.92 9.15 8.84
C GLU A 27 51.03 8.02 9.36
N GLN A 28 51.68 6.91 9.73
CA GLN A 28 51.06 5.68 10.20
C GLN A 28 50.33 5.91 11.53
N VAL A 29 49.07 5.45 11.62
CA VAL A 29 48.42 5.15 12.91
C VAL A 29 47.69 3.82 12.77
N SER A 30 47.95 2.94 13.73
CA SER A 30 47.53 1.54 13.84
C SER A 30 46.03 1.38 14.14
N ASP A 31 45.48 0.27 13.64
CA ASP A 31 44.13 -0.23 13.89
C ASP A 31 43.87 -0.58 15.36
N GLU A 32 43.20 0.31 16.10
CA GLU A 32 42.19 0.03 17.13
C GLU A 32 41.73 1.36 17.74
N GLN A 33 40.41 1.59 17.78
CA GLN A 33 39.69 2.76 18.32
C GLN A 33 39.48 3.96 17.39
N ILE A 34 38.45 3.90 16.55
CA ILE A 34 37.52 5.03 16.38
C ILE A 34 36.11 4.45 16.30
N ASP A 35 35.46 4.35 17.45
CA ASP A 35 34.01 4.24 17.55
C ASP A 35 33.48 5.61 17.97
N ASN A 36 32.40 6.04 17.30
CA ASN A 36 31.53 7.17 17.63
C ASN A 36 32.18 8.55 17.82
N GLN A 37 32.13 9.39 16.76
CA GLN A 37 31.44 10.70 16.75
C GLN A 37 31.62 11.32 15.35
N LEU A 38 30.64 11.11 14.47
CA LEU A 38 30.39 12.03 13.37
C LEU A 38 29.02 12.67 13.66
N GLU A 39 29.03 13.89 14.17
CA GLU A 39 27.89 14.79 13.99
C GLU A 39 27.75 14.99 12.48
N ILE A 40 26.75 14.32 11.89
CA ILE A 40 26.45 14.45 10.47
C ILE A 40 25.65 15.74 10.30
N GLU A 41 26.29 16.78 9.77
CA GLU A 41 25.56 17.86 9.10
C GLU A 41 24.75 17.26 7.95
N ASN A 42 23.45 17.53 7.96
CA ASN A 42 22.50 17.14 6.91
C ASN A 42 23.08 17.39 5.51
N PRO A 43 23.21 16.36 4.64
CA PRO A 43 23.53 16.61 3.24
C PRO A 43 22.34 17.32 2.59
N THR A 44 22.59 18.53 2.11
CA THR A 44 21.66 19.28 1.27
C THR A 44 21.54 18.55 -0.07
N ILE A 45 20.32 18.14 -0.42
CA ILE A 45 20.01 17.52 -1.71
C ILE A 45 20.21 18.56 -2.81
N PRO A 46 20.96 18.29 -3.88
CA PRO A 46 21.00 19.19 -5.03
C PRO A 46 19.64 19.16 -5.74
N ASP A 47 18.95 20.30 -5.69
CA ASP A 47 17.74 20.58 -6.44
C ASP A 47 18.04 20.50 -7.95
N LYS A 48 17.57 19.44 -8.61
CA LYS A 48 17.50 19.37 -10.07
C LYS A 48 16.06 19.62 -10.46
N GLY A 49 15.77 20.89 -10.72
CA GLY A 49 14.83 21.40 -11.72
C GLY A 49 13.45 20.77 -11.75
N GLU A 50 12.47 21.50 -11.25
CA GLU A 50 11.07 21.36 -11.62
C GLU A 50 10.93 21.20 -13.15
N ILE A 51 10.57 19.99 -13.59
CA ILE A 51 9.94 19.79 -14.89
C ILE A 51 8.44 19.84 -14.60
N SER A 52 7.83 20.99 -14.88
CA SER A 52 6.38 21.14 -14.97
C SER A 52 5.89 20.31 -16.15
N VAL A 53 5.13 19.26 -15.88
CA VAL A 53 4.29 18.61 -16.89
C VAL A 53 2.87 19.02 -16.56
N ASP A 54 2.34 19.95 -17.36
CA ASP A 54 0.93 20.32 -17.34
C ASP A 54 0.09 19.08 -17.74
N GLU A 55 -0.85 18.72 -16.88
CA GLU A 55 -1.96 17.83 -17.21
C GLU A 55 -2.94 18.58 -18.12
N GLU A 56 -3.01 18.18 -19.40
CA GLU A 56 -4.23 18.35 -20.19
C GLU A 56 -4.70 16.96 -20.66
N THR A 57 -5.91 16.65 -20.21
CA THR A 57 -6.74 15.52 -20.59
C THR A 57 -7.15 15.60 -22.07
N GLU A 58 -7.13 14.47 -22.77
CA GLU A 58 -8.19 14.17 -23.74
C GLU A 58 -8.50 12.68 -23.77
N ASP A 59 -9.70 12.39 -23.28
CA ASP A 59 -10.49 11.18 -23.42
C ASP A 59 -10.79 10.90 -24.90
N THR A 60 -10.46 9.70 -25.37
CA THR A 60 -11.28 9.01 -26.36
C THR A 60 -11.36 7.53 -26.00
N GLY A 61 -12.44 7.16 -25.33
CA GLY A 61 -12.82 5.77 -25.14
C GLY A 61 -12.99 5.00 -26.45
N LEU A 62 -12.77 3.69 -26.38
CA LEU A 62 -13.53 2.66 -27.10
C LEU A 62 -13.20 1.28 -26.54
N ASP A 63 -14.23 0.62 -26.03
CA ASP A 63 -14.28 -0.77 -25.60
C ASP A 63 -13.78 -1.76 -26.65
N LYS A 64 -13.17 -2.86 -26.19
CA LYS A 64 -13.55 -4.24 -26.56
C LYS A 64 -12.78 -5.32 -25.77
N GLU A 65 -13.57 -6.08 -25.01
CA GLU A 65 -13.57 -7.54 -24.83
C GLU A 65 -12.24 -8.32 -24.74
N ASN A 66 -12.08 -8.98 -23.59
CA ASN A 66 -11.72 -10.39 -23.42
C ASN A 66 -10.77 -11.02 -24.45
N ASP A 67 -9.52 -11.25 -24.05
CA ASP A 67 -8.94 -12.59 -24.19
C ASP A 67 -7.93 -12.88 -23.07
N LEU A 68 -8.22 -13.94 -22.32
CA LEU A 68 -7.31 -14.62 -21.42
C LEU A 68 -6.20 -15.27 -22.25
N GLU A 69 -5.06 -14.61 -22.40
CA GLU A 69 -3.84 -15.27 -22.88
C GLU A 69 -2.83 -15.50 -21.75
N LYS A 70 -2.29 -16.73 -21.81
CA LYS A 70 -1.49 -17.47 -20.85
C LYS A 70 -0.18 -16.78 -20.46
N PRO A 71 0.46 -17.18 -19.34
CA PRO A 71 1.77 -16.67 -18.98
C PRO A 71 2.75 -16.91 -20.14
N ILE A 72 3.39 -15.82 -20.56
CA ILE A 72 4.50 -15.86 -21.51
C ILE A 72 5.57 -16.75 -20.89
N ALA A 73 5.87 -17.85 -21.57
CA ALA A 73 6.93 -18.75 -21.16
C ALA A 73 8.26 -17.99 -21.17
N ILE A 74 8.94 -18.02 -20.02
CA ILE A 74 10.32 -17.59 -19.82
C ILE A 74 11.18 -18.38 -20.82
N PRO A 75 11.98 -17.75 -21.70
CA PRO A 75 13.00 -18.48 -22.42
C PRO A 75 14.06 -18.89 -21.40
N GLU A 76 14.31 -20.19 -21.24
CA GLU A 76 15.55 -20.68 -20.62
C GLU A 76 16.73 -20.06 -21.37
N VAL A 77 17.36 -19.03 -20.81
CA VAL A 77 18.61 -18.47 -21.32
C VAL A 77 19.73 -19.42 -20.88
N ASN A 78 19.86 -20.51 -21.63
CA ASN A 78 21.08 -21.29 -21.68
C ASN A 78 22.19 -20.41 -22.28
N GLY A 79 23.10 -19.90 -21.45
CA GLY A 79 24.52 -19.77 -21.78
C GLY A 79 24.97 -18.95 -23.00
N GLU A 80 24.17 -18.05 -23.57
CA GLU A 80 24.53 -17.27 -24.77
C GLU A 80 24.62 -15.75 -24.52
N VAL A 81 25.51 -15.27 -23.64
CA VAL A 81 25.99 -13.86 -23.69
C VAL A 81 27.46 -13.73 -23.23
N VAL A 82 28.31 -14.72 -23.55
CA VAL A 82 29.78 -14.57 -23.43
C VAL A 82 30.43 -14.27 -24.80
N ASP A 83 29.62 -14.09 -25.85
CA ASP A 83 30.12 -13.93 -27.22
C ASP A 83 30.32 -12.48 -27.69
N ASP A 84 29.83 -11.46 -26.95
CA ASP A 84 30.12 -10.04 -27.29
C ASP A 84 31.57 -9.62 -26.94
N LEU A 85 32.35 -10.48 -26.28
CA LEU A 85 33.78 -10.26 -26.01
C LEU A 85 34.70 -11.22 -26.81
N LYS A 86 34.14 -12.10 -27.65
CA LYS A 86 34.89 -13.04 -28.49
C LYS A 86 34.75 -12.76 -29.97
N ASN A 87 34.89 -11.51 -30.41
CA ASN A 87 35.34 -11.23 -31.78
C ASN A 87 35.61 -9.75 -31.96
N GLU A 88 36.87 -9.38 -31.74
CA GLU A 88 37.60 -8.56 -32.70
C GLU A 88 39.09 -8.61 -32.32
N ALA A 89 39.80 -9.63 -32.80
CA ALA A 89 41.23 -9.52 -33.02
C ALA A 89 41.46 -8.50 -34.16
N VAL A 90 41.10 -7.25 -33.90
CA VAL A 90 41.58 -6.09 -34.64
C VAL A 90 43.08 -6.09 -34.44
N ASP A 91 43.81 -5.94 -35.54
CA ASP A 91 45.26 -5.84 -35.65
C ASP A 91 45.81 -4.82 -34.64
N SER A 92 45.99 -5.25 -33.39
CA SER A 92 46.40 -4.42 -32.27
C SER A 92 47.87 -4.69 -32.01
N THR A 93 48.67 -3.65 -32.16
CA THR A 93 50.12 -3.76 -31.97
C THR A 93 50.45 -3.53 -30.51
N ILE A 94 51.40 -4.29 -29.99
CA ILE A 94 51.96 -4.04 -28.65
C ILE A 94 52.65 -2.67 -28.69
N ILE A 95 52.16 -1.74 -27.88
CA ILE A 95 52.77 -0.42 -27.65
C ILE A 95 53.92 -0.55 -26.65
N ASP A 96 53.70 -1.32 -25.58
CA ASP A 96 54.69 -1.52 -24.54
C ASP A 96 54.51 -2.88 -23.85
N GLN A 97 55.55 -3.39 -23.23
CA GLN A 97 55.54 -4.65 -22.50
C GLN A 97 56.64 -4.67 -21.45
N GLY A 98 56.46 -5.50 -20.43
CA GLY A 98 57.47 -5.69 -19.40
C GLY A 98 57.32 -7.00 -18.66
N ILE A 99 58.21 -7.18 -17.69
CA ILE A 99 58.32 -8.41 -16.90
C ILE A 99 57.69 -8.18 -15.52
N MET A 100 56.93 -9.16 -15.06
CA MET A 100 56.37 -9.25 -13.70
C MET A 100 57.26 -10.18 -12.85
N GLU A 101 56.97 -10.42 -11.56
CA GLU A 101 57.80 -11.37 -10.77
C GLU A 101 57.84 -12.76 -11.43
N SER A 102 56.69 -13.18 -11.94
CA SER A 102 56.58 -14.25 -12.93
C SER A 102 55.65 -13.77 -14.03
N GLY A 103 55.84 -14.24 -15.27
CA GLY A 103 55.03 -13.80 -16.41
C GLY A 103 55.43 -12.44 -16.97
N VAL A 104 54.53 -11.86 -17.78
CA VAL A 104 54.74 -10.60 -18.50
C VAL A 104 53.46 -9.78 -18.52
N TRP A 105 53.60 -8.47 -18.71
CA TRP A 105 52.48 -7.61 -19.06
C TRP A 105 52.68 -7.02 -20.45
N LYS A 106 51.59 -6.74 -21.15
CA LYS A 106 51.58 -6.13 -22.48
C LYS A 106 50.49 -5.08 -22.56
N TYR A 107 50.80 -3.94 -23.15
CA TYR A 107 49.84 -2.89 -23.44
C TYR A 107 49.71 -2.73 -24.96
N TYR A 108 48.48 -2.77 -25.46
CA TYR A 108 48.17 -2.81 -26.89
C TYR A 108 47.58 -1.48 -27.38
N SER A 109 47.66 -1.25 -28.69
CA SER A 109 47.21 -0.01 -29.35
C SER A 109 45.71 0.24 -29.30
N ASN A 110 44.91 -0.77 -28.95
CA ASN A 110 43.48 -0.65 -28.72
C ASN A 110 43.13 -0.32 -27.25
N GLY A 111 44.12 -0.08 -26.38
CA GLY A 111 43.89 0.23 -24.96
C GLY A 111 43.78 -1.00 -24.06
N LEU A 112 44.03 -2.21 -24.56
CA LEU A 112 44.08 -3.43 -23.74
C LEU A 112 45.38 -3.47 -22.93
N LEU A 113 45.25 -3.70 -21.63
CA LEU A 113 46.35 -4.07 -20.73
C LEU A 113 46.20 -5.55 -20.33
N TYR A 114 47.10 -6.38 -20.84
CA TYR A 114 47.20 -7.80 -20.50
C TYR A 114 48.21 -8.01 -19.36
N MET A 115 47.83 -8.78 -18.35
CA MET A 115 48.66 -9.12 -17.19
C MET A 115 48.75 -10.64 -17.03
N ASP A 116 49.95 -11.16 -16.77
CA ASP A 116 50.20 -12.59 -16.56
C ASP A 116 51.23 -12.82 -15.46
N GLY A 117 51.09 -13.95 -14.75
CA GLY A 117 51.89 -14.34 -13.59
C GLY A 117 51.61 -13.52 -12.32
N VAL A 118 52.60 -13.30 -11.48
CA VAL A 118 52.37 -12.73 -10.14
C VAL A 118 52.21 -11.21 -10.21
N VAL A 119 51.06 -10.71 -9.74
CA VAL A 119 50.69 -9.30 -9.67
C VAL A 119 50.63 -8.86 -8.21
N TYR A 120 51.45 -7.88 -7.85
CA TYR A 120 51.42 -7.17 -6.57
C TYR A 120 50.81 -5.77 -6.72
N PRO A 121 50.24 -5.22 -5.64
CA PRO A 121 49.76 -3.83 -5.61
C PRO A 121 50.82 -2.80 -6.04
N SER A 122 52.10 -3.04 -5.74
CA SER A 122 53.21 -2.17 -6.10
C SER A 122 53.48 -2.10 -7.61
N ASP A 123 53.00 -3.10 -8.37
CA ASP A 123 53.14 -3.17 -9.83
C ASP A 123 52.33 -2.10 -10.56
N ILE A 124 51.36 -1.47 -9.88
CA ILE A 124 50.58 -0.35 -10.45
C ILE A 124 51.47 0.76 -11.00
N ASN A 125 52.67 0.94 -10.43
CA ASN A 125 53.65 1.94 -10.88
C ASN A 125 54.18 1.67 -12.30
N LYS A 126 54.10 0.42 -12.78
CA LYS A 126 54.52 0.02 -14.13
C LYS A 126 53.62 0.61 -15.21
N TRP A 127 52.37 0.95 -14.89
CA TRP A 127 51.37 1.39 -15.87
C TRP A 127 50.95 2.85 -15.74
N LYS A 128 51.69 3.66 -14.96
CA LYS A 128 51.36 5.07 -14.71
C LYS A 128 51.12 5.91 -15.96
N GLU A 129 51.89 5.65 -17.02
CA GLU A 129 51.79 6.38 -18.29
C GLU A 129 50.52 6.00 -19.08
N TYR A 130 49.85 4.91 -18.69
CA TYR A 130 48.70 4.33 -19.40
C TYR A 130 47.37 4.51 -18.66
N PHE A 131 47.34 5.06 -17.44
CA PHE A 131 46.12 5.18 -16.61
C PHE A 131 44.93 5.81 -17.34
N SER A 132 45.15 6.81 -18.19
CA SER A 132 44.08 7.44 -18.97
C SER A 132 43.78 6.78 -20.32
N ASN A 133 44.57 5.79 -20.73
CA ASN A 133 44.46 5.17 -22.06
C ASN A 133 44.03 3.70 -22.00
N VAL A 134 44.15 3.04 -20.84
CA VAL A 134 43.66 1.67 -20.67
C VAL A 134 42.13 1.68 -20.70
N LEU A 135 41.56 0.93 -21.64
CA LEU A 135 40.12 0.74 -21.83
C LEU A 135 39.68 -0.65 -21.35
N SER A 136 40.55 -1.65 -21.40
CA SER A 136 40.24 -3.01 -20.95
C SER A 136 41.43 -3.65 -20.27
N ILE A 137 41.17 -4.47 -19.26
CA ILE A 137 42.20 -5.28 -18.60
C ILE A 137 41.84 -6.76 -18.75
N GLU A 138 42.81 -7.54 -19.21
CA GLU A 138 42.72 -8.99 -19.25
C GLU A 138 43.81 -9.58 -18.36
N ILE A 139 43.40 -10.39 -17.39
CA ILE A 139 44.30 -11.08 -16.47
C ILE A 139 44.31 -12.54 -16.90
N GLY A 140 45.45 -13.00 -17.43
CA GLY A 140 45.62 -14.36 -17.94
C GLY A 140 45.81 -15.39 -16.83
N HIS A 141 46.96 -16.05 -16.81
CA HIS A 141 47.32 -17.02 -15.78
C HIS A 141 48.07 -16.30 -14.65
N ALA A 142 47.34 -15.65 -13.75
CA ALA A 142 47.91 -14.72 -12.79
C ALA A 142 47.60 -15.05 -11.34
N ALA A 143 48.53 -14.74 -10.44
CA ALA A 143 48.31 -14.77 -9.00
C ALA A 143 48.30 -13.34 -8.46
N LEU A 144 47.18 -12.91 -7.88
CA LEU A 144 47.05 -11.60 -7.27
C LEU A 144 47.32 -11.74 -5.77
N ILE A 145 48.36 -11.05 -5.28
CA ILE A 145 48.86 -11.23 -3.92
C ILE A 145 48.93 -9.89 -3.19
N GLY A 146 48.23 -9.77 -2.06
CA GLY A 146 48.30 -8.62 -1.15
C GLY A 146 47.02 -7.77 -1.08
N ASP A 147 47.20 -6.48 -0.76
CA ASP A 147 46.12 -5.50 -0.57
C ASP A 147 45.82 -4.73 -1.86
N PHE A 148 44.70 -5.04 -2.50
CA PHE A 148 44.27 -4.43 -3.76
C PHE A 148 43.34 -3.22 -3.56
N THR A 149 43.43 -2.55 -2.41
CA THR A 149 42.65 -1.34 -2.15
C THR A 149 42.84 -0.32 -3.26
N SER A 150 41.74 0.08 -3.91
CA SER A 150 41.74 1.08 -5.00
C SER A 150 42.66 0.74 -6.19
N PHE A 151 43.03 -0.53 -6.38
CA PHE A 151 44.06 -0.89 -7.37
C PHE A 151 43.65 -0.55 -8.82
N PHE A 152 42.41 -0.84 -9.22
CA PHE A 152 41.94 -0.55 -10.58
C PHE A 152 41.33 0.84 -10.74
N SER A 153 41.02 1.56 -9.65
CA SER A 153 40.36 2.88 -9.71
C SER A 153 41.20 3.96 -10.39
N VAL A 154 42.50 3.73 -10.57
CA VAL A 154 43.40 4.64 -11.30
C VAL A 154 43.16 4.63 -12.81
N PHE A 155 42.56 3.58 -13.37
CA PHE A 155 42.29 3.44 -14.81
C PHE A 155 40.96 4.10 -15.18
N VAL A 156 40.92 5.44 -15.18
CA VAL A 156 39.68 6.24 -15.26
C VAL A 156 38.79 6.00 -16.50
N ASN A 157 39.35 5.43 -17.58
CA ASN A 157 38.62 5.10 -18.81
C ASN A 157 38.38 3.60 -18.98
N LEU A 158 38.58 2.80 -17.92
CA LEU A 158 38.39 1.36 -17.94
C LEU A 158 36.92 1.01 -18.17
N GLU A 159 36.66 0.22 -19.21
CA GLU A 159 35.33 -0.26 -19.59
C GLU A 159 35.09 -1.72 -19.19
N SER A 160 36.15 -2.54 -19.09
CA SER A 160 35.99 -3.96 -18.75
C SER A 160 37.22 -4.57 -18.08
N VAL A 161 36.98 -5.49 -17.14
CA VAL A 161 38.02 -6.37 -16.58
C VAL A 161 37.59 -7.83 -16.71
N THR A 162 38.43 -8.64 -17.35
CA THR A 162 38.20 -10.09 -17.47
C THR A 162 39.38 -10.83 -16.85
N MET A 163 39.08 -11.78 -15.97
CA MET A 163 40.06 -12.67 -15.37
C MET A 163 39.89 -14.08 -15.94
N GLY A 164 40.99 -14.65 -16.43
CA GLY A 164 41.10 -16.03 -16.89
C GLY A 164 41.42 -16.97 -15.73
N GLU A 165 42.46 -17.79 -15.86
CA GLU A 165 42.94 -18.66 -14.79
C GLU A 165 43.65 -17.86 -13.69
N THR A 166 42.89 -17.26 -12.78
CA THR A 166 43.43 -16.36 -11.76
C THR A 166 43.34 -16.94 -10.34
N TYR A 167 44.44 -16.83 -9.60
CA TYR A 167 44.57 -17.25 -8.20
C TYR A 167 44.36 -16.04 -7.29
N LEU A 168 43.24 -16.03 -6.55
CA LEU A 168 42.83 -14.92 -5.68
C LEU A 168 43.06 -15.20 -4.19
N ASN A 169 43.56 -16.39 -3.83
CA ASN A 169 43.64 -16.90 -2.46
C ASN A 169 44.49 -16.04 -1.49
N GLU A 170 45.37 -15.20 -2.03
CA GLU A 170 46.27 -14.32 -1.26
C GLU A 170 45.88 -12.84 -1.33
N ILE A 171 44.72 -12.51 -1.88
CA ILE A 171 44.16 -11.16 -1.75
C ILE A 171 43.62 -11.01 -0.34
N THR A 172 44.03 -9.95 0.35
CA THR A 172 43.61 -9.68 1.73
C THR A 172 42.52 -8.62 1.81
N ASN A 173 42.46 -7.71 0.82
CA ASN A 173 41.58 -6.55 0.82
C ASN A 173 41.24 -6.11 -0.61
N MET A 174 39.96 -5.85 -0.88
CA MET A 174 39.44 -5.36 -2.16
C MET A 174 38.65 -4.05 -1.98
N ASN A 175 38.89 -3.33 -0.88
CA ASN A 175 38.21 -2.07 -0.61
C ASN A 175 38.39 -1.09 -1.77
N ARG A 176 37.30 -0.54 -2.30
CA ARG A 176 37.33 0.43 -3.41
C ARG A 176 38.07 -0.05 -4.67
N MET A 177 38.27 -1.35 -4.86
CA MET A 177 39.13 -1.90 -5.92
C MET A 177 38.80 -1.34 -7.31
N PHE A 178 37.51 -1.16 -7.62
CA PHE A 178 36.98 -0.59 -8.87
C PHE A 178 36.21 0.72 -8.65
N ALA A 179 36.35 1.38 -7.50
CA ALA A 179 35.53 2.54 -7.14
C ALA A 179 35.70 3.71 -8.12
N ASP A 180 34.59 4.41 -8.36
CA ASP A 180 34.45 5.63 -9.16
C ASP A 180 34.84 5.44 -10.65
N LEU A 181 34.92 4.18 -11.13
CA LEU A 181 35.12 3.85 -12.54
C LEU A 181 33.81 3.96 -13.31
N THR A 182 33.41 5.19 -13.64
CA THR A 182 32.11 5.46 -14.28
C THR A 182 31.96 4.84 -15.66
N ASN A 183 33.04 4.53 -16.38
CA ASN A 183 32.99 3.88 -17.69
C ASN A 183 32.94 2.35 -17.63
N LEU A 184 33.13 1.75 -16.45
CA LEU A 184 33.22 0.31 -16.26
C LEU A 184 31.84 -0.33 -16.51
N LYS A 185 31.78 -1.27 -17.45
CA LYS A 185 30.55 -1.96 -17.85
C LYS A 185 30.51 -3.41 -17.39
N TYR A 186 31.67 -4.07 -17.37
CA TYR A 186 31.76 -5.51 -17.13
C TYR A 186 32.97 -5.87 -16.25
N VAL A 187 32.73 -6.67 -15.23
CA VAL A 187 33.81 -7.35 -14.49
C VAL A 187 33.47 -8.82 -14.36
N SER A 188 34.36 -9.67 -14.86
CA SER A 188 34.24 -11.12 -14.68
C SER A 188 35.51 -11.65 -14.02
N PHE A 189 35.33 -12.32 -12.87
CA PHE A 189 36.41 -13.04 -12.20
C PHE A 189 36.67 -14.44 -12.80
N GLY A 190 35.99 -14.79 -13.90
CA GLY A 190 36.25 -15.97 -14.72
C GLY A 190 35.70 -17.28 -14.16
N ALA A 191 35.50 -18.26 -15.06
CA ALA A 191 35.18 -19.64 -14.73
C ALA A 191 36.47 -20.43 -14.41
N ALA A 192 37.11 -20.15 -13.29
CA ALA A 192 38.23 -20.97 -12.82
C ALA A 192 37.71 -22.15 -11.98
N GLU A 193 38.48 -23.25 -11.93
CA GLU A 193 38.10 -24.41 -11.12
C GLU A 193 37.88 -24.00 -9.64
N PRO A 194 36.92 -24.63 -8.92
CA PRO A 194 36.51 -24.23 -7.56
C PRO A 194 37.61 -24.23 -6.47
N ARG A 195 38.85 -24.62 -6.80
CA ARG A 195 40.00 -24.66 -5.90
C ARG A 195 40.67 -23.28 -5.70
N TYR A 196 40.26 -22.24 -6.41
CA TYR A 196 40.99 -20.95 -6.47
C TYR A 196 40.24 -19.75 -5.89
N LYS A 197 39.25 -19.98 -5.01
CA LYS A 197 38.52 -18.90 -4.33
C LYS A 197 39.39 -18.07 -3.37
N SER A 198 39.02 -16.81 -3.19
CA SER A 198 39.75 -15.84 -2.38
C SER A 198 39.58 -16.01 -0.85
N VAL A 199 40.30 -16.95 -0.23
CA VAL A 199 40.07 -17.35 1.19
C VAL A 199 40.49 -16.28 2.22
N SER A 200 41.19 -15.22 1.83
CA SER A 200 41.79 -14.26 2.78
C SER A 200 41.13 -12.89 2.82
N VAL A 201 40.12 -12.64 1.98
CA VAL A 201 39.47 -11.33 1.89
C VAL A 201 38.58 -11.07 3.10
N THR A 202 38.85 -9.97 3.80
CA THR A 202 38.06 -9.54 4.98
C THR A 202 37.23 -8.28 4.72
N ASN A 203 37.56 -7.52 3.67
CA ASN A 203 36.94 -6.25 3.35
C ASN A 203 36.72 -6.10 1.83
N ILE A 204 35.45 -5.97 1.44
CA ILE A 204 35.00 -5.68 0.06
C ILE A 204 34.17 -4.40 0.00
N ALA A 205 34.22 -3.57 1.04
CA ALA A 205 33.45 -2.34 1.11
C ALA A 205 33.80 -1.41 -0.07
N ARG A 206 32.78 -0.76 -0.64
CA ARG A 206 32.92 0.17 -1.77
C ARG A 206 33.57 -0.42 -3.03
N MET A 207 33.65 -1.75 -3.19
CA MET A 207 34.37 -2.38 -4.31
C MET A 207 33.99 -1.83 -5.69
N PHE A 208 32.70 -1.61 -5.93
CA PHE A 208 32.14 -1.03 -7.16
C PHE A 208 31.43 0.32 -6.93
N PHE A 209 31.82 1.05 -5.88
CA PHE A 209 31.21 2.34 -5.54
C PHE A 209 31.18 3.30 -6.74
N ASN A 210 30.01 3.86 -7.08
CA ASN A 210 29.76 4.76 -8.20
C ASN A 210 30.20 4.25 -9.59
N CYS A 211 30.17 2.93 -9.83
CA CYS A 211 30.34 2.39 -11.18
C CYS A 211 29.01 2.51 -11.95
N ILE A 212 28.62 3.73 -12.31
CA ILE A 212 27.27 4.04 -12.80
C ILE A 212 26.86 3.26 -14.06
N ASN A 213 27.80 2.93 -14.95
CA ASN A 213 27.56 2.18 -16.18
C ASN A 213 27.81 0.66 -16.03
N LEU A 214 28.02 0.15 -14.80
CA LEU A 214 28.28 -1.27 -14.55
C LEU A 214 27.00 -2.06 -14.79
N LYS A 215 27.01 -2.94 -15.80
CA LYS A 215 25.82 -3.70 -16.21
C LYS A 215 25.77 -5.09 -15.64
N ARG A 216 26.93 -5.74 -15.54
CA ARG A 216 27.08 -7.14 -15.11
C ARG A 216 28.37 -7.32 -14.36
N VAL A 217 28.30 -8.16 -13.33
CA VAL A 217 29.44 -8.55 -12.52
C VAL A 217 29.32 -10.02 -12.14
N ASP A 218 30.42 -10.77 -12.30
CA ASP A 218 30.52 -12.15 -11.83
C ASP A 218 31.53 -12.22 -10.69
N LEU A 219 31.03 -12.48 -9.48
CA LEU A 219 31.81 -12.58 -8.24
C LEU A 219 31.89 -14.01 -7.68
N SER A 220 31.53 -15.02 -8.47
CA SER A 220 31.43 -16.43 -8.03
C SER A 220 32.73 -17.01 -7.45
N MET A 221 33.87 -16.40 -7.80
CA MET A 221 35.22 -16.77 -7.35
C MET A 221 35.68 -16.08 -6.06
N ILE A 222 34.91 -15.12 -5.54
CA ILE A 222 35.24 -14.45 -4.28
C ILE A 222 34.69 -15.28 -3.12
N ASP A 223 35.55 -15.72 -2.21
CA ASP A 223 35.12 -16.33 -0.94
C ASP A 223 34.87 -15.22 0.08
N THR A 224 33.60 -15.00 0.41
CA THR A 224 33.18 -13.97 1.36
C THR A 224 33.10 -14.47 2.81
N SER A 225 33.47 -15.72 3.10
CA SER A 225 33.31 -16.35 4.43
C SER A 225 34.10 -15.70 5.56
N LYS A 226 35.02 -14.78 5.24
CA LYS A 226 35.78 -13.97 6.20
C LYS A 226 35.44 -12.49 6.16
N VAL A 227 34.56 -12.06 5.25
CA VAL A 227 34.18 -10.66 5.10
C VAL A 227 33.37 -10.22 6.31
N THR A 228 33.75 -9.08 6.90
CA THR A 228 33.02 -8.44 8.01
C THR A 228 32.34 -7.15 7.59
N ASN A 229 32.80 -6.51 6.51
CA ASN A 229 32.27 -5.25 5.99
C ASN A 229 31.99 -5.32 4.48
N MET A 230 30.73 -5.15 4.11
CA MET A 230 30.25 -5.08 2.71
C MET A 230 29.71 -3.69 2.35
N GLY A 231 29.83 -2.70 3.24
CA GLY A 231 29.17 -1.41 3.10
C GLY A 231 29.48 -0.73 1.76
N TYR A 232 28.45 -0.17 1.14
CA TYR A 232 28.53 0.57 -0.13
C TYR A 232 29.06 -0.23 -1.33
N MET A 233 29.08 -1.56 -1.30
CA MET A 233 29.74 -2.38 -2.34
C MET A 233 29.29 -2.06 -3.77
N PHE A 234 27.99 -1.89 -4.00
CA PHE A 234 27.39 -1.55 -5.30
C PHE A 234 26.68 -0.19 -5.30
N TYR A 235 27.03 0.68 -4.34
CA TYR A 235 26.42 2.00 -4.24
C TYR A 235 26.52 2.75 -5.58
N GLY A 236 25.39 3.24 -6.09
CA GLY A 236 25.31 4.05 -7.31
C GLY A 236 25.55 3.29 -8.62
N CYS A 237 25.55 1.96 -8.64
CA CYS A 237 25.61 1.18 -9.88
C CYS A 237 24.24 1.19 -10.59
N SER A 238 23.85 2.35 -11.14
CA SER A 238 22.50 2.58 -11.65
C SER A 238 22.10 1.68 -12.81
N ASP A 239 23.04 1.33 -13.69
CA ASP A 239 22.81 0.50 -14.89
C ASP A 239 22.94 -1.02 -14.60
N LEU A 240 23.07 -1.43 -13.33
CA LEU A 240 23.21 -2.83 -12.95
C LEU A 240 21.86 -3.53 -13.07
N ILE A 241 21.72 -4.44 -14.05
CA ILE A 241 20.44 -5.08 -14.40
C ILE A 241 20.24 -6.40 -13.64
N GLU A 242 21.31 -7.19 -13.50
CA GLU A 242 21.30 -8.51 -12.87
C GLU A 242 22.48 -8.62 -11.90
N LEU A 243 22.27 -9.31 -10.77
CA LEU A 243 23.30 -9.56 -9.79
C LEU A 243 23.05 -10.87 -9.06
N ASP A 244 23.94 -11.85 -9.26
CA ASP A 244 23.94 -13.08 -8.48
C ASP A 244 24.72 -12.89 -7.17
N VAL A 245 24.00 -12.94 -6.05
CA VAL A 245 24.56 -12.90 -4.68
C VAL A 245 24.43 -14.24 -3.95
N SER A 246 23.97 -15.31 -4.62
CA SER A 246 23.72 -16.62 -4.00
C SER A 246 24.98 -17.29 -3.43
N GLY A 247 26.15 -16.92 -3.97
CA GLY A 247 27.45 -17.41 -3.52
C GLY A 247 28.01 -16.71 -2.28
N PHE A 248 27.34 -15.69 -1.74
CA PHE A 248 27.85 -14.91 -0.62
C PHE A 248 27.60 -15.61 0.72
N ASP A 249 28.67 -15.95 1.43
CA ASP A 249 28.64 -16.20 2.87
C ASP A 249 28.67 -14.85 3.61
N THR A 250 27.54 -14.46 4.21
CA THR A 250 27.40 -13.23 4.99
C THR A 250 27.45 -13.47 6.51
N SER A 251 27.74 -14.68 6.97
CA SER A 251 27.64 -15.11 8.38
C SER A 251 28.56 -14.37 9.35
N LYS A 252 29.51 -13.58 8.84
CA LYS A 252 30.42 -12.72 9.63
C LYS A 252 30.25 -11.23 9.38
N VAL A 253 29.38 -10.85 8.44
CA VAL A 253 29.16 -9.44 8.08
C VAL A 253 28.45 -8.73 9.24
N THR A 254 28.99 -7.57 9.62
CA THR A 254 28.39 -6.71 10.64
C THR A 254 27.84 -5.41 10.04
N ASP A 255 28.35 -4.98 8.89
CA ASP A 255 27.93 -3.75 8.20
C ASP A 255 27.48 -4.06 6.77
N MET A 256 26.18 -3.87 6.51
CA MET A 256 25.52 -3.95 5.21
C MET A 256 24.90 -2.59 4.83
N GLY A 257 25.36 -1.48 5.40
CA GLY A 257 24.87 -0.18 5.01
C GLY A 257 25.13 0.09 3.52
N TYR A 258 24.13 0.64 2.82
CA TYR A 258 24.28 1.23 1.48
C TYR A 258 24.70 0.23 0.36
N VAL A 259 24.65 -1.09 0.59
CA VAL A 259 25.23 -2.09 -0.34
C VAL A 259 24.65 -1.95 -1.75
N PHE A 260 23.32 -1.88 -1.88
CA PHE A 260 22.63 -1.79 -3.18
C PHE A 260 22.05 -0.40 -3.46
N GLN A 261 22.34 0.60 -2.63
CA GLN A 261 21.73 1.91 -2.82
C GLN A 261 21.99 2.47 -4.22
N GLY A 262 20.93 2.86 -4.93
CA GLY A 262 21.03 3.46 -6.27
C GLY A 262 21.23 2.45 -7.40
N CYS A 263 21.07 1.15 -7.17
CA CYS A 263 20.95 0.15 -8.22
C CYS A 263 19.55 0.23 -8.85
N SER A 264 19.27 1.32 -9.58
CA SER A 264 17.92 1.67 -10.04
C SER A 264 17.37 0.76 -11.13
N ASP A 265 18.23 0.14 -11.95
CA ASP A 265 17.82 -0.73 -13.05
C ASP A 265 17.76 -2.22 -12.65
N LEU A 266 18.13 -2.55 -11.41
CA LEU A 266 18.06 -3.91 -10.88
C LEU A 266 16.58 -4.30 -10.69
N THR A 267 16.11 -5.31 -11.41
CA THR A 267 14.70 -5.73 -11.40
C THR A 267 14.40 -6.87 -10.44
N GLU A 268 15.39 -7.74 -10.21
CA GLU A 268 15.30 -8.88 -9.31
C GLU A 268 16.56 -8.97 -8.44
N LEU A 269 16.41 -9.43 -7.19
CA LEU A 269 17.53 -9.69 -6.30
C LEU A 269 17.14 -10.72 -5.25
N ASP A 270 17.73 -11.92 -5.34
CA ASP A 270 17.55 -12.97 -4.34
C ASP A 270 18.51 -12.76 -3.16
N VAL A 271 17.97 -12.26 -2.04
CA VAL A 271 18.70 -12.09 -0.78
C VAL A 271 18.39 -13.17 0.27
N SER A 272 17.68 -14.24 -0.12
CA SER A 272 17.23 -15.30 0.80
C SER A 272 18.39 -16.08 1.45
N GLY A 273 19.55 -16.11 0.80
CA GLY A 273 20.77 -16.74 1.29
C GLY A 273 21.52 -15.95 2.37
N PHE A 274 21.14 -14.71 2.67
CA PHE A 274 21.89 -13.87 3.61
C PHE A 274 21.65 -14.27 5.07
N ASP A 275 22.72 -14.66 5.77
CA ASP A 275 22.77 -14.67 7.24
C ASP A 275 23.02 -13.24 7.73
N THR A 276 21.96 -12.59 8.25
CA THR A 276 22.03 -11.24 8.82
C THR A 276 22.16 -11.22 10.34
N SER A 277 22.33 -12.37 10.99
CA SER A 277 22.27 -12.51 12.47
C SER A 277 23.35 -11.76 13.24
N LYS A 278 24.36 -11.21 12.56
CA LYS A 278 25.43 -10.37 13.14
C LYS A 278 25.41 -8.92 12.65
N VAL A 279 24.52 -8.58 11.72
CA VAL A 279 24.45 -7.25 11.13
C VAL A 279 23.93 -6.25 12.16
N THR A 280 24.62 -5.13 12.29
CA THR A 280 24.21 -4.02 13.17
C THR A 280 23.77 -2.79 12.37
N ASN A 281 24.21 -2.66 11.12
CA ASN A 281 23.88 -1.54 10.22
C ASN A 281 23.29 -2.03 8.89
N MET A 282 22.05 -1.62 8.60
CA MET A 282 21.33 -1.84 7.33
C MET A 282 20.83 -0.51 6.72
N ALA A 283 21.42 0.62 7.11
CA ALA A 283 21.02 1.93 6.62
C ALA A 283 21.06 1.98 5.08
N SER A 284 19.98 2.46 4.47
CA SER A 284 19.84 2.65 3.02
C SER A 284 20.14 1.40 2.17
N LEU A 285 20.06 0.18 2.72
CA LEU A 285 20.50 -1.05 2.05
C LEU A 285 19.97 -1.18 0.60
N PHE A 286 18.68 -0.86 0.39
CA PHE A 286 18.02 -0.93 -0.91
C PHE A 286 17.54 0.44 -1.42
N SER A 287 17.96 1.56 -0.81
CA SER A 287 17.42 2.87 -1.18
C SER A 287 17.65 3.20 -2.66
N ASN A 288 16.65 3.76 -3.35
CA ASN A 288 16.68 4.08 -4.79
C ASN A 288 16.85 2.86 -5.71
N CYS A 289 16.52 1.65 -5.24
CA CYS A 289 16.35 0.48 -6.12
C CYS A 289 14.94 0.52 -6.73
N SER A 290 14.68 1.50 -7.60
CA SER A 290 13.35 1.75 -8.16
C SER A 290 12.87 0.66 -9.12
N GLY A 291 13.78 -0.12 -9.71
CA GLY A 291 13.50 -1.21 -10.63
C GLY A 291 13.01 -2.50 -9.94
N LEU A 292 13.32 -2.69 -8.65
CA LEU A 292 12.88 -3.88 -7.91
C LEU A 292 11.36 -3.86 -7.78
N THR A 293 10.69 -4.92 -8.25
CA THR A 293 9.24 -5.08 -8.14
C THR A 293 8.84 -5.97 -6.96
N GLU A 294 9.70 -6.93 -6.63
CA GLU A 294 9.58 -7.83 -5.49
C GLU A 294 10.91 -7.91 -4.74
N LEU A 295 10.85 -8.15 -3.43
CA LEU A 295 12.02 -8.34 -2.59
C LEU A 295 11.64 -9.11 -1.33
N ASP A 296 12.10 -10.36 -1.24
CA ASP A 296 11.90 -11.17 -0.04
C ASP A 296 12.96 -10.85 1.02
N VAL A 297 12.54 -10.16 2.08
CA VAL A 297 13.36 -9.86 3.27
C VAL A 297 12.91 -10.64 4.51
N SER A 298 12.01 -11.62 4.36
CA SER A 298 11.41 -12.35 5.48
C SER A 298 12.43 -13.18 6.28
N GLY A 299 13.54 -13.56 5.64
CA GLY A 299 14.65 -14.29 6.25
C GLY A 299 15.61 -13.44 7.09
N PHE A 300 15.47 -12.11 7.10
CA PHE A 300 16.42 -11.25 7.81
C PHE A 300 16.22 -11.31 9.33
N ASP A 301 17.26 -11.74 10.05
CA ASP A 301 17.39 -11.51 11.49
C ASP A 301 17.84 -10.07 11.73
N THR A 302 16.92 -9.23 12.21
CA THR A 302 17.18 -7.81 12.54
C THR A 302 17.43 -7.56 14.03
N SER A 303 17.48 -8.60 14.87
CA SER A 303 17.53 -8.50 16.34
C SER A 303 18.77 -7.79 16.91
N LYS A 304 19.80 -7.54 16.08
CA LYS A 304 21.01 -6.78 16.42
C LYS A 304 21.15 -5.46 15.68
N VAL A 305 20.24 -5.18 14.73
CA VAL A 305 20.30 -3.97 13.92
C VAL A 305 19.99 -2.76 14.79
N THR A 306 20.85 -1.74 14.73
CA THR A 306 20.67 -0.47 15.44
C THR A 306 20.34 0.67 14.49
N ASN A 307 20.64 0.53 13.19
CA ASN A 307 20.37 1.52 12.16
C ASN A 307 19.78 0.89 10.89
N MET A 308 18.58 1.33 10.50
CA MET A 308 17.88 0.95 9.27
C MET A 308 17.19 2.15 8.61
N GLN A 309 17.73 3.36 8.82
CA GLN A 309 17.22 4.58 8.20
C GLN A 309 17.19 4.43 6.67
N VAL A 310 16.15 4.97 6.03
CA VAL A 310 16.07 5.11 4.56
C VAL A 310 16.16 3.75 3.81
N MET A 311 16.03 2.60 4.49
CA MET A 311 16.36 1.27 3.94
C MET A 311 15.70 0.97 2.59
N PHE A 312 14.43 1.36 2.42
CA PHE A 312 13.64 1.15 1.20
C PHE A 312 13.25 2.46 0.50
N ALA A 313 13.83 3.61 0.89
CA ALA A 313 13.36 4.88 0.35
C ALA A 313 13.62 4.98 -1.16
N ASN A 314 12.63 5.48 -1.91
CA ASN A 314 12.59 5.52 -3.38
C ASN A 314 12.58 4.14 -4.07
N CYS A 315 12.20 3.07 -3.38
CA CYS A 315 11.86 1.80 -4.03
C CYS A 315 10.44 1.88 -4.62
N SER A 316 10.25 2.68 -5.67
CA SER A 316 8.93 2.94 -6.27
C SER A 316 8.34 1.75 -7.01
N GLY A 317 9.16 0.76 -7.41
CA GLY A 317 8.73 -0.46 -8.08
C GLY A 317 8.14 -1.52 -7.13
N LEU A 318 8.53 -1.53 -5.86
CA LEU A 318 8.07 -2.53 -4.89
C LEU A 318 6.57 -2.38 -4.65
N THR A 319 5.82 -3.46 -4.87
CA THR A 319 4.36 -3.51 -4.65
C THR A 319 3.99 -4.09 -3.29
N GLU A 320 4.81 -5.01 -2.78
CA GLU A 320 4.57 -5.72 -1.52
C GLU A 320 5.86 -5.77 -0.71
N LEU A 321 5.73 -5.71 0.61
CA LEU A 321 6.86 -5.87 1.52
C LEU A 321 6.44 -6.54 2.83
N ASP A 322 7.07 -7.66 3.15
CA ASP A 322 6.84 -8.38 4.40
C ASP A 322 7.94 -8.11 5.43
N LEU A 323 7.59 -7.34 6.45
CA LEU A 323 8.43 -7.02 7.61
C LEU A 323 7.88 -7.65 8.90
N SER A 324 6.99 -8.64 8.80
CA SER A 324 6.35 -9.28 9.95
C SER A 324 7.35 -9.96 10.89
N GLY A 325 8.52 -10.37 10.38
CA GLY A 325 9.62 -10.98 11.13
C GLY A 325 10.63 -10.00 11.74
N PHE A 326 10.53 -8.70 11.45
CA PHE A 326 11.54 -7.73 11.88
C PHE A 326 11.46 -7.48 13.39
N ASP A 327 12.54 -7.73 14.12
CA ASP A 327 12.75 -7.25 15.49
C ASP A 327 13.44 -5.88 15.43
N THR A 328 12.74 -4.80 15.79
CA THR A 328 13.30 -3.45 15.85
C THR A 328 13.61 -2.95 17.26
N SER A 329 13.60 -3.83 18.26
CA SER A 329 13.76 -3.48 19.68
C SER A 329 15.07 -2.74 20.01
N LYS A 330 16.10 -2.86 19.15
CA LYS A 330 17.40 -2.17 19.29
C LYS A 330 17.61 -1.04 18.28
N VAL A 331 16.66 -0.82 17.39
CA VAL A 331 16.80 0.19 16.34
C VAL A 331 16.62 1.56 16.96
N MET A 332 17.62 2.42 16.75
CA MET A 332 17.60 3.80 17.23
C MET A 332 17.14 4.78 16.14
N ILE A 333 17.22 4.39 14.87
CA ILE A 333 16.98 5.26 13.72
C ILE A 333 16.22 4.49 12.61
N THR A 334 14.95 4.85 12.39
CA THR A 334 14.05 4.33 11.32
C THR A 334 13.57 5.40 10.34
N SER A 335 14.09 6.62 10.45
CA SER A 335 13.66 7.78 9.65
C SER A 335 13.59 7.47 8.15
N LEU A 336 12.53 7.97 7.50
CA LEU A 336 12.35 7.95 6.03
C LEU A 336 12.36 6.56 5.38
N MET A 337 12.20 5.46 6.14
CA MET A 337 12.38 4.09 5.62
C MET A 337 11.58 3.78 4.35
N PHE A 338 10.33 4.21 4.26
CA PHE A 338 9.42 3.97 3.12
C PHE A 338 9.14 5.23 2.29
N SER A 339 9.97 6.27 2.44
CA SER A 339 9.76 7.53 1.72
C SER A 339 9.76 7.27 0.22
N ARG A 340 8.74 7.77 -0.49
CA ARG A 340 8.59 7.64 -1.96
C ARG A 340 8.52 6.18 -2.48
N CYS A 341 8.09 5.22 -1.66
CA CYS A 341 7.71 3.86 -2.11
C CYS A 341 6.32 3.85 -2.78
N SER A 342 6.11 4.64 -3.85
CA SER A 342 4.77 4.90 -4.41
C SER A 342 4.05 3.68 -4.98
N GLY A 343 4.79 2.61 -5.33
CA GLY A 343 4.26 1.35 -5.82
C GLY A 343 3.63 0.46 -4.73
N LEU A 344 3.93 0.72 -3.46
CA LEU A 344 3.52 -0.15 -2.35
C LEU A 344 1.99 -0.21 -2.25
N THR A 345 1.44 -1.40 -2.44
CA THR A 345 0.02 -1.75 -2.29
C THR A 345 -0.24 -2.64 -1.08
N GLU A 346 0.77 -3.34 -0.58
CA GLU A 346 0.68 -4.17 0.62
C GLU A 346 1.94 -4.06 1.47
N ILE A 347 1.76 -3.99 2.78
CA ILE A 347 2.87 -4.08 3.73
C ILE A 347 2.44 -4.84 4.99
N SER A 348 3.26 -5.81 5.39
CA SER A 348 3.14 -6.49 6.69
C SER A 348 4.18 -5.95 7.64
N ILE A 349 3.76 -5.56 8.84
CA ILE A 349 4.60 -4.83 9.80
C ILE A 349 4.55 -5.57 11.14
N SER A 350 5.72 -5.93 11.69
CA SER A 350 5.79 -6.64 12.96
C SER A 350 5.30 -5.78 14.13
N LYS A 351 4.74 -6.42 15.17
CA LYS A 351 4.39 -5.75 16.43
C LYS A 351 5.57 -5.01 17.10
N ASP A 352 6.79 -5.47 16.82
CA ASP A 352 8.03 -4.96 17.41
C ASP A 352 8.57 -3.77 16.60
N PHE A 353 8.02 -3.50 15.42
CA PHE A 353 8.31 -2.33 14.60
C PHE A 353 7.52 -1.13 15.12
N LYS A 354 8.23 -0.12 15.66
CA LYS A 354 7.59 1.15 16.07
C LYS A 354 8.10 2.30 15.22
N PHE A 355 7.16 3.03 14.61
CA PHE A 355 7.44 4.19 13.78
C PHE A 355 7.80 5.40 14.62
N GLY A 356 8.93 6.03 14.30
CA GLY A 356 9.30 7.34 14.84
C GLY A 356 8.59 8.50 14.13
N THR A 357 8.74 9.72 14.65
CA THR A 357 8.11 10.96 14.14
C THR A 357 8.57 11.41 12.75
N THR A 358 9.52 10.70 12.15
CA THR A 358 10.14 10.98 10.86
C THR A 358 9.95 9.84 9.86
N THR A 359 9.02 8.91 10.12
CA THR A 359 8.69 7.84 9.18
C THR A 359 7.72 8.40 8.15
N TYR A 360 8.13 8.40 6.88
CA TYR A 360 7.29 8.80 5.76
C TYR A 360 6.84 7.56 5.02
N PHE A 361 5.53 7.35 4.94
CA PHE A 361 4.90 6.39 4.04
C PHE A 361 4.44 7.10 2.75
N PRO A 362 4.14 6.34 1.69
CA PRO A 362 3.59 6.89 0.47
C PRO A 362 2.29 7.66 0.74
N THR A 363 2.20 8.87 0.20
CA THR A 363 0.96 9.65 0.25
C THR A 363 -0.10 8.98 -0.61
N LEU A 364 -1.30 8.78 -0.04
CA LEU A 364 -2.44 8.27 -0.76
C LEU A 364 -3.07 9.39 -1.60
N SER A 365 -3.45 9.11 -2.85
CA SER A 365 -4.38 10.00 -3.57
C SER A 365 -5.77 9.87 -2.93
N GLY A 366 -6.61 10.92 -2.98
CA GLY A 366 -7.92 11.00 -2.32
C GLY A 366 -9.02 10.00 -2.76
N LYS A 367 -8.65 8.89 -3.40
CA LYS A 367 -9.49 7.75 -3.77
C LYS A 367 -8.99 6.42 -3.19
N TYR A 368 -7.92 6.43 -2.39
CA TYR A 368 -7.36 5.25 -1.73
C TYR A 368 -7.23 5.43 -0.23
N ALA A 369 -7.37 4.33 0.49
CA ALA A 369 -7.12 4.20 1.92
C ALA A 369 -6.21 3.00 2.17
N TRP A 370 -5.51 2.98 3.30
CA TRP A 370 -4.95 1.75 3.84
C TRP A 370 -6.05 1.01 4.61
N GLN A 371 -6.17 -0.30 4.40
CA GLN A 371 -7.07 -1.17 5.14
C GLN A 371 -6.27 -2.18 5.94
N GLU A 372 -6.52 -2.30 7.25
CA GLU A 372 -5.97 -3.40 8.05
C GLU A 372 -6.70 -4.71 7.73
N GLU A 373 -5.94 -5.77 7.49
CA GLU A 373 -6.43 -7.06 6.97
C GLU A 373 -7.50 -7.72 7.87
N ASN A 374 -7.26 -7.76 9.18
CA ASN A 374 -8.04 -8.57 10.11
C ASN A 374 -9.38 -7.92 10.49
N ASN A 375 -9.38 -6.62 10.75
CA ASN A 375 -10.56 -5.89 11.22
C ASN A 375 -11.19 -4.96 10.17
N ARG A 376 -10.59 -4.87 8.98
CA ARG A 376 -11.04 -4.05 7.84
C ARG A 376 -11.09 -2.54 8.12
N GLN A 377 -10.44 -2.05 9.18
CA GLN A 377 -10.38 -0.63 9.50
C GLN A 377 -9.66 0.15 8.39
N LEU A 378 -10.25 1.26 7.96
CA LEU A 378 -9.71 2.14 6.94
C LEU A 378 -8.93 3.31 7.56
N PHE A 379 -7.82 3.66 6.93
CA PHE A 379 -6.98 4.82 7.25
C PHE A 379 -6.77 5.65 5.99
N PHE A 380 -7.27 6.88 6.00
CA PHE A 380 -7.19 7.81 4.87
C PHE A 380 -5.89 8.61 4.84
N SER A 381 -5.07 8.46 5.88
CA SER A 381 -3.73 9.01 5.97
C SER A 381 -2.76 7.96 6.46
N ALA A 382 -1.49 8.10 6.05
CA ALA A 382 -0.42 7.27 6.59
C ALA A 382 -0.23 7.49 8.10
N ASP A 383 -0.39 8.73 8.58
CA ASP A 383 -0.20 9.08 9.99
C ASP A 383 -1.19 8.33 10.89
N ASP A 384 -2.45 8.19 10.47
CA ASP A 384 -3.47 7.45 11.23
C ASP A 384 -3.16 5.95 11.28
N MET A 385 -2.73 5.37 10.15
CA MET A 385 -2.32 3.96 10.08
C MET A 385 -1.09 3.69 10.96
N ILE A 386 -0.10 4.59 10.93
CA ILE A 386 1.10 4.55 11.77
C ILE A 386 0.74 4.64 13.25
N ALA A 387 -0.13 5.60 13.63
CA ALA A 387 -0.56 5.76 15.01
C ALA A 387 -1.27 4.50 15.51
N TYR A 388 -2.16 3.93 14.69
CA TYR A 388 -2.84 2.68 15.01
C TYR A 388 -1.87 1.51 15.21
N HIS A 389 -0.91 1.32 14.30
CA HIS A 389 0.09 0.24 14.42
C HIS A 389 0.96 0.40 15.67
N ASN A 390 1.40 1.63 15.96
CA ASN A 390 2.20 1.92 17.14
C ASN A 390 1.46 1.56 18.43
N ASP A 391 0.13 1.68 18.46
CA ASP A 391 -0.72 1.37 19.61
C ASP A 391 -1.22 -0.10 19.66
N SER A 392 -1.31 -0.80 18.52
CA SER A 392 -1.92 -2.15 18.44
C SER A 392 -1.14 -3.22 19.21
N ASN A 393 0.20 -3.12 19.24
CA ASN A 393 1.10 -4.18 19.71
C ASN A 393 0.87 -5.54 19.02
N GLU A 394 0.37 -5.49 17.78
CA GLU A 394 0.10 -6.64 16.93
C GLU A 394 0.91 -6.54 15.64
N THR A 395 1.19 -7.69 15.04
CA THR A 395 1.72 -7.73 13.68
C THR A 395 0.52 -7.54 12.76
N ASN A 396 0.56 -6.50 11.92
CA ASN A 396 -0.57 -6.11 11.06
C ASN A 396 -0.15 -6.12 9.60
N THR A 397 -1.08 -6.50 8.73
CA THR A 397 -0.95 -6.35 7.28
C THR A 397 -1.89 -5.25 6.82
N TYR A 398 -1.37 -4.30 6.05
CA TYR A 398 -2.12 -3.17 5.51
C TYR A 398 -2.15 -3.27 3.99
N ARG A 399 -3.35 -3.18 3.41
CA ARG A 399 -3.57 -3.17 1.96
C ARG A 399 -4.08 -1.82 1.49
N LYS A 400 -3.55 -1.31 0.39
CA LYS A 400 -4.05 -0.11 -0.27
C LYS A 400 -5.30 -0.48 -1.06
N VAL A 401 -6.43 0.08 -0.67
CA VAL A 401 -7.74 -0.20 -1.26
C VAL A 401 -8.34 1.07 -1.86
N ALA A 402 -9.02 0.93 -3.00
CA ALA A 402 -9.84 2.01 -3.55
C ALA A 402 -11.15 2.10 -2.74
N TYR A 403 -11.58 3.31 -2.44
CA TYR A 403 -12.86 3.53 -1.76
C TYR A 403 -13.70 4.56 -2.49
N VAL A 404 -15.01 4.48 -2.26
CA VAL A 404 -16.00 5.42 -2.78
C VAL A 404 -16.91 5.90 -1.65
N GLU A 405 -17.55 7.04 -1.87
CA GLU A 405 -18.39 7.72 -0.88
C GLU A 405 -19.83 7.86 -1.39
N LEU A 406 -20.82 7.42 -0.60
CA LEU A 406 -22.24 7.65 -0.87
C LEU A 406 -22.80 8.65 0.12
N THR A 407 -23.18 9.84 -0.36
CA THR A 407 -23.86 10.84 0.46
C THR A 407 -25.38 10.73 0.27
N MET A 408 -26.08 10.41 1.36
CA MET A 408 -27.54 10.27 1.38
C MET A 408 -28.16 11.55 1.92
N ASN A 409 -28.87 12.29 1.07
CA ASN A 409 -29.48 13.57 1.42
C ASN A 409 -30.98 13.42 1.66
N ALA A 410 -31.43 13.65 2.89
CA ALA A 410 -32.81 13.48 3.33
C ALA A 410 -33.78 14.52 2.76
N LYS A 411 -33.32 15.58 2.08
CA LYS A 411 -34.17 16.60 1.41
C LYS A 411 -35.29 17.14 2.31
N GLY A 412 -34.91 17.78 3.41
CA GLY A 412 -35.81 18.33 4.42
C GLY A 412 -36.43 17.30 5.36
N GLY A 413 -35.95 16.05 5.34
CA GLY A 413 -36.12 15.09 6.42
C GLY A 413 -34.87 15.03 7.31
N GLU A 414 -34.87 14.12 8.28
CA GLU A 414 -33.78 13.91 9.24
C GLU A 414 -33.48 12.41 9.43
N PHE A 415 -32.20 12.06 9.60
CA PHE A 415 -31.77 10.74 10.03
C PHE A 415 -31.87 10.60 11.56
N LYS A 416 -31.60 9.40 12.08
CA LYS A 416 -31.73 9.10 13.52
C LYS A 416 -30.86 9.98 14.42
N ASP A 417 -29.76 10.51 13.90
CA ASP A 417 -28.86 11.42 14.60
C ASP A 417 -29.27 12.90 14.46
N GLY A 418 -30.39 13.18 13.78
CA GLY A 418 -30.89 14.53 13.50
C GLY A 418 -30.20 15.23 12.31
N SER A 419 -29.30 14.54 11.60
CA SER A 419 -28.65 15.11 10.41
C SER A 419 -29.58 15.08 9.19
N GLU A 420 -29.42 16.04 8.27
CA GLU A 420 -30.11 16.02 6.97
C GLU A 420 -29.31 15.22 5.92
N LYS A 421 -28.02 14.98 6.17
CA LYS A 421 -27.14 14.21 5.29
C LYS A 421 -26.27 13.28 6.12
N ILE A 422 -26.13 12.04 5.63
CA ILE A 422 -25.13 11.10 6.12
C ILE A 422 -24.28 10.63 4.94
N THR A 423 -23.04 10.26 5.21
CA THR A 423 -22.11 9.73 4.20
C THR A 423 -21.64 8.36 4.63
N GLN A 424 -21.67 7.41 3.70
CA GLN A 424 -21.06 6.10 3.84
C GLN A 424 -19.78 6.03 3.03
N ILE A 425 -18.79 5.33 3.56
CA ILE A 425 -17.56 5.01 2.85
C ILE A 425 -17.53 3.49 2.71
N LYS A 426 -17.30 3.01 1.50
CA LYS A 426 -17.17 1.59 1.18
C LYS A 426 -15.96 1.36 0.31
N VAL A 427 -15.29 0.22 0.50
CA VAL A 427 -14.29 -0.24 -0.46
C VAL A 427 -15.01 -0.54 -1.77
N VAL A 428 -14.36 -0.25 -2.91
CA VAL A 428 -14.94 -0.55 -4.23
C VAL A 428 -15.40 -2.01 -4.27
N ASP A 429 -16.55 -2.24 -4.89
CA ASP A 429 -17.27 -3.51 -5.00
C ASP A 429 -18.00 -4.02 -3.74
N GLU A 430 -17.92 -3.32 -2.60
CA GLU A 430 -18.80 -3.59 -1.45
C GLU A 430 -20.22 -3.07 -1.68
N LEU A 431 -21.20 -3.58 -0.93
CA LEU A 431 -22.58 -3.09 -0.99
C LEU A 431 -22.81 -1.90 -0.05
N TRP A 432 -23.61 -0.95 -0.53
CA TRP A 432 -24.14 0.15 0.28
C TRP A 432 -25.18 -0.33 1.27
N GLU A 433 -25.32 0.37 2.39
CA GLU A 433 -26.34 0.07 3.39
C GLU A 433 -27.47 1.09 3.32
N GLU A 434 -28.71 0.65 3.16
CA GLU A 434 -29.81 1.60 3.13
C GLU A 434 -30.10 2.16 4.53
N GLN A 435 -30.16 3.48 4.63
CA GLN A 435 -30.60 4.20 5.82
C GLN A 435 -31.82 5.04 5.47
N ILE A 436 -32.91 4.88 6.23
CA ILE A 436 -34.19 5.53 5.92
C ILE A 436 -34.39 6.74 6.85
N PRO A 437 -34.40 7.99 6.33
CA PRO A 437 -34.71 9.18 7.12
C PRO A 437 -36.20 9.28 7.43
N THR A 438 -36.58 10.22 8.29
CA THR A 438 -37.98 10.55 8.60
C THR A 438 -38.28 12.02 8.32
N LYS A 439 -39.53 12.32 7.96
CA LYS A 439 -39.99 13.69 7.71
C LYS A 439 -41.43 13.86 8.19
N GLU A 440 -41.68 14.87 9.03
CA GLU A 440 -43.00 15.08 9.63
C GLU A 440 -44.07 15.31 8.55
N ASN A 441 -45.18 14.56 8.62
CA ASN A 441 -46.28 14.60 7.65
C ASN A 441 -45.93 14.12 6.23
N TYR A 442 -44.82 13.38 6.03
CA TYR A 442 -44.50 12.74 4.76
C TYR A 442 -44.20 11.24 4.93
N GLN A 443 -44.34 10.47 3.85
CA GLN A 443 -43.89 9.09 3.71
C GLN A 443 -42.66 9.04 2.79
N PHE A 444 -41.65 8.25 3.16
CA PHE A 444 -40.46 8.01 2.34
C PHE A 444 -40.83 7.11 1.14
N ASP A 445 -40.55 7.58 -0.09
CA ASP A 445 -40.86 6.86 -1.34
C ASP A 445 -39.67 6.04 -1.85
N GLY A 446 -38.45 6.55 -1.66
CA GLY A 446 -37.23 5.89 -2.16
C GLY A 446 -36.06 6.86 -2.35
N TRP A 447 -34.94 6.32 -2.80
CA TRP A 447 -33.69 7.03 -3.07
C TRP A 447 -33.49 7.24 -4.58
N TYR A 448 -33.05 8.45 -4.96
CA TYR A 448 -32.88 8.83 -6.36
C TYR A 448 -31.53 9.51 -6.61
N LEU A 449 -30.96 9.30 -7.79
CA LEU A 449 -29.66 9.87 -8.23
C LEU A 449 -29.75 11.34 -8.66
N ASP A 450 -30.96 11.89 -8.79
CA ASP A 450 -31.21 13.27 -9.20
C ASP A 450 -32.35 13.90 -8.39
N GLU A 451 -32.34 15.23 -8.29
CA GLU A 451 -33.32 15.98 -7.48
C GLU A 451 -34.71 16.04 -8.13
N GLU A 452 -34.79 15.75 -9.43
CA GLU A 452 -36.02 15.61 -10.20
C GLU A 452 -36.69 14.25 -10.00
N TYR A 453 -36.02 13.33 -9.29
CA TYR A 453 -36.47 11.98 -8.96
C TYR A 453 -36.82 11.12 -10.18
N THR A 454 -36.00 11.21 -11.22
CA THR A 454 -36.18 10.48 -12.48
C THR A 454 -35.42 9.16 -12.54
N ARG A 455 -34.33 9.02 -11.78
CA ARG A 455 -33.51 7.80 -11.71
C ARG A 455 -33.44 7.27 -10.28
N GLU A 456 -34.06 6.12 -10.05
CA GLU A 456 -34.04 5.42 -8.77
C GLU A 456 -32.65 4.80 -8.50
N PHE A 457 -32.25 4.76 -7.22
CA PHE A 457 -31.00 4.16 -6.78
C PHE A 457 -31.25 2.82 -6.07
N GLU A 458 -30.53 1.78 -6.49
CA GLU A 458 -30.67 0.42 -5.93
C GLU A 458 -29.45 0.04 -5.07
N PHE A 459 -29.66 -0.24 -3.79
CA PHE A 459 -28.61 -0.67 -2.85
C PHE A 459 -28.11 -2.10 -3.09
N SER A 460 -28.74 -2.85 -4.00
CA SER A 460 -28.28 -4.17 -4.45
C SER A 460 -27.07 -4.10 -5.38
N GLN A 461 -26.78 -2.92 -5.95
CA GLN A 461 -25.65 -2.71 -6.83
C GLN A 461 -24.36 -2.42 -6.02
N PRO A 462 -23.20 -2.92 -6.48
CA PRO A 462 -21.92 -2.67 -5.82
C PRO A 462 -21.51 -1.20 -5.89
N ALA A 463 -20.68 -0.79 -4.93
CA ALA A 463 -20.10 0.53 -4.84
C ALA A 463 -18.98 0.71 -5.88
N THR A 464 -19.29 1.39 -7.00
CA THR A 464 -18.33 1.60 -8.10
C THR A 464 -17.87 3.05 -8.24
N GLU A 465 -18.65 4.01 -7.76
CA GLU A 465 -18.34 5.44 -7.85
C GLU A 465 -18.90 6.22 -6.65
N SER A 466 -18.32 7.38 -6.36
CA SER A 466 -18.81 8.28 -5.33
C SER A 466 -20.04 9.06 -5.82
N LEU A 467 -21.12 9.05 -5.05
CA LEU A 467 -22.44 9.53 -5.46
C LEU A 467 -23.12 10.35 -4.36
N THR A 468 -24.08 11.18 -4.77
CA THR A 468 -25.08 11.76 -3.87
C THR A 468 -26.46 11.32 -4.29
N ILE A 469 -27.23 10.77 -3.36
CA ILE A 469 -28.63 10.34 -3.57
C ILE A 469 -29.58 11.19 -2.72
N PHE A 470 -30.81 11.33 -3.20
CA PHE A 470 -31.81 12.23 -2.65
C PHE A 470 -33.08 11.48 -2.27
N ALA A 471 -33.57 11.73 -1.05
CA ALA A 471 -34.80 11.17 -0.55
C ALA A 471 -36.01 11.81 -1.24
N LYS A 472 -36.90 10.98 -1.79
CA LYS A 472 -38.20 11.42 -2.29
C LYS A 472 -39.28 11.22 -1.24
N TRP A 473 -40.17 12.20 -1.13
CA TRP A 473 -41.22 12.25 -0.12
C TRP A 473 -42.60 12.38 -0.74
N LEU A 474 -43.56 11.61 -0.23
CA LEU A 474 -44.98 11.75 -0.53
C LEU A 474 -45.69 12.42 0.65
N GLU A 475 -46.46 13.48 0.40
CA GLU A 475 -47.19 14.21 1.46
C GLU A 475 -48.31 13.34 2.04
N ASN A 476 -48.36 13.22 3.37
CA ASN A 476 -49.44 12.49 4.05
C ASN A 476 -50.72 13.34 4.04
N TYR A 477 -51.69 12.99 3.21
CA TYR A 477 -53.01 13.63 3.25
C TYR A 477 -53.82 13.11 4.44
N THR A 478 -54.19 14.01 5.35
CA THR A 478 -55.17 13.72 6.39
C THR A 478 -56.59 13.90 5.83
N VAL A 479 -57.28 12.80 5.55
CA VAL A 479 -58.71 12.84 5.18
C VAL A 479 -59.55 12.96 6.46
N THR A 480 -60.03 14.18 6.75
CA THR A 480 -61.05 14.38 7.79
C THR A 480 -62.43 14.15 7.19
N ILE A 481 -63.06 13.01 7.53
CA ILE A 481 -64.44 12.73 7.12
C ILE A 481 -65.37 13.31 8.20
N PRO A 482 -66.19 14.34 7.91
CA PRO A 482 -67.23 14.77 8.83
C PRO A 482 -68.30 13.68 8.94
N ALA A 483 -68.35 12.97 10.07
CA ALA A 483 -69.43 12.05 10.38
C ALA A 483 -70.59 12.81 11.04
N THR A 484 -71.80 12.67 10.49
CA THR A 484 -73.04 13.12 11.14
C THR A 484 -73.57 11.95 11.98
N ILE A 485 -73.74 12.15 13.29
CA ILE A 485 -74.28 11.13 14.19
C ILE A 485 -75.80 11.25 14.16
N ASP A 486 -76.47 10.37 13.41
CA ASP A 486 -77.92 10.21 13.48
C ASP A 486 -78.27 9.12 14.51
N LEU A 487 -78.73 9.56 15.68
CA LEU A 487 -79.30 8.68 16.71
C LEU A 487 -80.72 8.29 16.30
N ILE A 488 -80.87 7.28 15.45
CA ILE A 488 -82.19 6.69 15.15
C ILE A 488 -82.21 5.25 15.64
N SER A 489 -82.85 5.06 16.81
CA SER A 489 -83.19 3.82 17.50
C SER A 489 -82.06 3.09 18.27
N GLU A 490 -82.43 2.55 19.42
CA GLU A 490 -81.68 2.54 20.69
C GLU A 490 -80.41 1.68 20.82
N ASP A 491 -79.95 0.92 19.82
CA ASP A 491 -78.79 0.01 20.01
C ASP A 491 -77.80 -0.03 18.84
N LYS A 492 -77.71 1.03 18.01
CA LYS A 492 -76.86 0.99 16.82
C LYS A 492 -76.07 2.27 16.56
N LEU A 493 -74.75 2.23 16.80
CA LEU A 493 -73.82 3.21 16.26
C LEU A 493 -73.51 2.84 14.80
N THR A 494 -74.00 3.64 13.85
CA THR A 494 -73.69 3.44 12.42
C THR A 494 -72.64 4.46 11.99
N ILE A 495 -71.46 3.99 11.57
CA ILE A 495 -70.41 4.83 10.99
C ILE A 495 -70.35 4.53 9.49
N SER A 496 -70.61 5.53 8.66
CA SER A 496 -70.49 5.45 7.20
C SER A 496 -69.46 6.46 6.71
N GLY A 497 -68.42 5.98 6.04
CA GLY A 497 -67.42 6.80 5.35
C GLY A 497 -67.18 6.25 3.94
N ILE A 498 -66.87 7.13 2.99
CA ILE A 498 -66.50 6.76 1.63
C ILE A 498 -65.00 7.03 1.49
N ASN A 499 -64.22 5.98 1.19
CA ASN A 499 -62.79 6.10 0.87
C ASN A 499 -62.62 6.05 -0.65
N ASN A 500 -62.15 7.15 -1.24
CA ASN A 500 -61.95 7.27 -2.69
C ASN A 500 -60.47 7.18 -3.11
N GLY A 501 -59.56 6.80 -2.21
CA GLY A 501 -58.13 6.63 -2.47
C GLY A 501 -57.57 5.31 -1.94
N SER A 502 -56.28 5.05 -2.17
CA SER A 502 -55.58 3.81 -1.74
C SER A 502 -55.16 3.80 -0.26
N GLY A 503 -55.49 4.84 0.51
CA GLY A 503 -55.08 4.99 1.91
C GLY A 503 -55.90 4.17 2.91
N THR A 504 -55.31 3.92 4.08
CA THR A 504 -55.92 3.24 5.24
C THR A 504 -57.09 4.05 5.83
N LEU A 505 -58.26 3.44 5.98
CA LEU A 505 -59.39 4.06 6.70
C LEU A 505 -59.19 3.87 8.22
N LYS A 506 -58.99 4.97 8.96
CA LYS A 506 -58.88 4.96 10.43
C LYS A 506 -60.22 5.40 11.05
N VAL A 507 -60.82 4.54 11.87
CA VAL A 507 -62.07 4.85 12.60
C VAL A 507 -61.75 4.91 14.10
N ASN A 508 -61.85 6.11 14.68
CA ASN A 508 -61.63 6.33 16.11
C ASN A 508 -62.96 6.33 16.86
N LEU A 509 -63.22 5.30 17.66
CA LEU A 509 -64.34 5.25 18.59
C LEU A 509 -63.87 5.72 19.97
N LYS A 510 -64.01 7.01 20.28
CA LYS A 510 -63.82 7.52 21.65
C LYS A 510 -65.15 7.83 22.30
N GLY A 511 -65.62 6.93 23.16
CA GLY A 511 -66.72 7.16 24.09
C GLY A 511 -66.34 6.65 25.48
N ALA A 512 -66.53 7.46 26.51
CA ALA A 512 -66.09 7.16 27.87
C ALA A 512 -66.75 5.91 28.51
N GLU A 513 -67.83 5.39 27.94
CA GLU A 513 -68.54 4.19 28.41
C GLU A 513 -69.23 3.47 27.24
N SER A 514 -68.46 3.11 26.20
CA SER A 514 -69.01 2.28 25.12
C SER A 514 -68.95 0.81 25.53
N GLN A 515 -70.03 0.27 26.11
CA GLN A 515 -70.22 -1.18 26.11
C GLN A 515 -70.37 -1.63 24.66
N ILE A 516 -69.47 -2.49 24.20
CA ILE A 516 -69.63 -3.20 22.93
C ILE A 516 -70.76 -4.21 23.17
N SER A 517 -72.01 -3.79 22.94
CA SER A 517 -73.13 -4.72 22.83
C SER A 517 -73.09 -5.41 21.46
N ASP A 518 -73.75 -6.56 21.38
CA ASP A 518 -73.44 -7.71 20.51
C ASP A 518 -73.20 -7.49 19.00
N PHE A 519 -73.37 -6.32 18.39
CA PHE A 519 -73.13 -6.16 16.94
C PHE A 519 -72.65 -4.76 16.52
N THR A 520 -71.34 -4.50 16.58
CA THR A 520 -70.74 -3.37 15.82
C THR A 520 -70.49 -3.83 14.37
N ARG A 521 -71.16 -3.21 13.40
CA ARG A 521 -71.00 -3.53 11.97
C ARG A 521 -70.21 -2.44 11.26
N LEU A 522 -69.15 -2.84 10.57
CA LEU A 522 -68.40 -1.96 9.68
C LEU A 522 -68.83 -2.27 8.24
N ARG A 523 -69.38 -1.28 7.55
CA ARG A 523 -69.84 -1.44 6.16
C ARG A 523 -68.77 -0.92 5.21
N LEU A 524 -68.30 -1.78 4.30
CA LEU A 524 -67.31 -1.42 3.28
C LEU A 524 -67.96 -1.49 1.90
N THR A 525 -68.05 -0.35 1.22
CA THR A 525 -68.75 -0.22 -0.06
C THR A 525 -67.88 -0.46 -1.30
N HIS A 526 -66.56 -0.69 -1.15
CA HIS A 526 -65.64 -0.83 -2.29
C HIS A 526 -64.73 -2.06 -2.24
N LYS A 527 -64.46 -2.63 -3.43
CA LYS A 527 -63.66 -3.84 -3.69
C LYS A 527 -62.17 -3.52 -3.93
N GLN A 528 -61.49 -2.88 -2.98
CA GLN A 528 -60.03 -2.72 -3.02
C GLN A 528 -59.41 -3.14 -1.71
N ASN A 529 -58.18 -3.64 -1.77
CA ASN A 529 -57.41 -4.02 -0.58
C ASN A 529 -57.41 -2.87 0.43
N ALA A 530 -57.77 -3.16 1.66
CA ALA A 530 -57.89 -2.16 2.71
C ALA A 530 -57.23 -2.67 3.98
N ASP A 531 -56.38 -1.83 4.57
CA ASP A 531 -55.92 -2.03 5.94
C ASP A 531 -56.85 -1.25 6.87
N ILE A 532 -57.29 -1.89 7.95
CA ILE A 532 -58.24 -1.34 8.90
C ILE A 532 -57.61 -1.39 10.29
N THR A 533 -57.57 -0.24 10.94
CA THR A 533 -57.11 -0.10 12.32
C THR A 533 -58.28 0.35 13.20
N VAL A 534 -58.58 -0.46 14.20
CA VAL A 534 -59.61 -0.18 15.21
C VAL A 534 -58.92 -0.01 16.55
N HIS A 535 -59.08 1.16 17.17
CA HIS A 535 -58.64 1.40 18.54
C HIS A 535 -59.83 1.17 19.47
N THR A 536 -59.72 0.19 20.37
CA THR A 536 -60.82 -0.16 21.28
C THR A 536 -60.29 -0.60 22.66
N ILE A 537 -61.14 -0.51 23.67
CA ILE A 537 -60.90 -1.08 25.00
C ILE A 537 -61.58 -2.45 25.03
N LEU A 538 -60.78 -3.51 25.25
CA LEU A 538 -61.24 -4.89 25.42
C LEU A 538 -61.42 -5.18 26.91
N LYS A 539 -62.55 -5.77 27.29
CA LYS A 539 -62.82 -6.18 28.67
C LYS A 539 -62.87 -7.71 28.75
N TRP A 540 -62.09 -8.30 29.64
CA TRP A 540 -62.13 -9.74 29.92
C TRP A 540 -62.68 -9.97 31.32
N GLU A 541 -63.92 -10.43 31.45
CA GLU A 541 -64.51 -10.79 32.76
C GLU A 541 -64.33 -12.29 33.06
N GLN A 542 -64.19 -12.63 34.35
CA GLN A 542 -64.12 -14.03 34.77
C GLN A 542 -65.49 -14.69 34.58
N LEU A 543 -65.72 -15.35 33.43
CA LEU A 543 -66.39 -16.65 33.28
C LEU A 543 -66.62 -17.03 31.80
N SER A 544 -66.33 -18.30 31.50
CA SER A 544 -66.61 -19.13 30.31
C SER A 544 -66.14 -18.66 28.92
N SER A 545 -65.20 -19.45 28.36
CA SER A 545 -64.92 -19.77 26.96
C SER A 545 -65.42 -18.83 25.85
N ASP A 546 -64.45 -18.31 25.08
CA ASP A 546 -64.58 -17.66 23.77
C ASP A 546 -65.59 -16.50 23.71
N ILE A 547 -65.08 -15.28 23.92
CA ILE A 547 -65.85 -14.06 23.63
C ILE A 547 -65.82 -13.82 22.12
N TRP A 548 -66.93 -14.10 21.44
CA TRP A 548 -67.15 -13.77 20.03
C TRP A 548 -67.70 -12.34 19.89
N ASN A 549 -66.88 -11.33 20.18
CA ASN A 549 -67.25 -9.95 19.84
C ASN A 549 -66.74 -9.63 18.45
N VAL A 550 -67.60 -9.95 17.50
CA VAL A 550 -67.28 -10.16 16.10
C VAL A 550 -67.61 -8.90 15.30
N LEU A 551 -66.58 -8.25 14.80
CA LEU A 551 -66.75 -7.24 13.75
C LEU A 551 -67.34 -7.92 12.52
N THR A 552 -68.58 -7.61 12.14
CA THR A 552 -69.17 -8.09 10.88
C THR A 552 -68.87 -7.11 9.77
N ILE A 553 -68.21 -7.60 8.71
CA ILE A 553 -67.91 -6.83 7.50
C ILE A 553 -68.89 -7.24 6.39
N GLU A 554 -69.69 -6.32 5.89
CA GLU A 554 -70.65 -6.56 4.81
C GLU A 554 -70.19 -5.86 3.51
N SER A 555 -70.14 -6.60 2.40
CA SER A 555 -69.89 -6.10 1.04
C SER A 555 -71.19 -5.97 0.25
N GLU A 556 -71.42 -4.84 -0.42
CA GLU A 556 -72.48 -4.72 -1.45
C GLU A 556 -71.99 -5.29 -2.79
N ALA A 557 -72.11 -6.61 -2.95
CA ALA A 557 -72.21 -7.20 -4.29
C ALA A 557 -73.66 -7.62 -4.51
N SER A 558 -74.26 -7.15 -5.60
CA SER A 558 -75.66 -7.37 -6.00
C SER A 558 -76.08 -8.84 -6.24
N SER A 559 -75.28 -9.81 -5.79
CA SER A 559 -75.69 -11.21 -5.78
C SER A 559 -75.09 -12.12 -4.70
N VAL A 560 -74.20 -11.67 -3.80
CA VAL A 560 -73.78 -12.45 -2.60
C VAL A 560 -73.25 -11.51 -1.51
N SER A 561 -73.90 -11.46 -0.34
CA SER A 561 -73.27 -10.94 0.88
C SER A 561 -72.41 -12.04 1.49
N LYS A 562 -71.08 -11.85 1.56
CA LYS A 562 -70.23 -12.63 2.47
C LYS A 562 -69.96 -11.78 3.70
N SER A 563 -70.24 -12.34 4.88
CA SER A 563 -69.77 -11.80 6.16
C SER A 563 -68.45 -12.48 6.53
N ALA A 564 -67.52 -11.71 7.06
CA ALA A 564 -66.36 -12.23 7.75
C ALA A 564 -66.47 -11.84 9.21
N ASP A 565 -66.31 -12.85 10.06
CA ASP A 565 -66.43 -12.73 11.51
C ASP A 565 -65.02 -12.80 12.11
N ILE A 566 -64.54 -11.69 12.69
CA ILE A 566 -63.23 -11.66 13.36
C ILE A 566 -63.45 -11.94 14.84
N GLY A 567 -63.08 -13.14 15.27
CA GLY A 567 -63.02 -13.52 16.69
C GLY A 567 -61.67 -13.18 17.30
N LEU A 568 -61.68 -12.66 18.54
CA LEU A 568 -60.47 -12.45 19.34
C LEU A 568 -60.39 -13.51 20.42
N ILE A 569 -59.35 -14.33 20.37
CA ILE A 569 -59.10 -15.36 21.38
C ILE A 569 -58.37 -14.73 22.56
N LYS A 570 -58.87 -14.96 23.78
CA LYS A 570 -58.21 -14.53 25.01
C LYS A 570 -56.80 -15.17 25.10
N PRO A 571 -55.73 -14.38 25.30
CA PRO A 571 -54.40 -14.95 25.56
C PRO A 571 -54.39 -15.81 26.82
N GLU A 572 -53.66 -16.94 26.80
CA GLU A 572 -53.64 -17.92 27.91
C GLU A 572 -53.32 -17.30 29.29
N ASN A 573 -52.59 -16.18 29.32
CA ASN A 573 -52.15 -15.52 30.55
C ASN A 573 -52.86 -14.18 30.85
N ALA A 574 -53.92 -13.82 30.11
CA ALA A 574 -54.65 -12.58 30.34
C ALA A 574 -55.48 -12.66 31.64
N GLN A 575 -55.24 -11.73 32.56
CA GLN A 575 -56.04 -11.58 33.78
C GLN A 575 -57.36 -10.87 33.49
N ALA A 576 -58.26 -10.81 34.48
CA ALA A 576 -59.49 -10.04 34.34
C ALA A 576 -59.18 -8.54 34.44
N GLY A 577 -59.70 -7.74 33.51
CA GLY A 577 -59.44 -6.30 33.47
C GLY A 577 -59.78 -5.64 32.14
N ASP A 578 -59.61 -4.32 32.10
CA ASP A 578 -59.75 -3.48 30.91
C ASP A 578 -58.38 -3.38 30.22
N TYR A 579 -58.33 -3.72 28.93
CA TYR A 579 -57.12 -3.72 28.12
C TYR A 579 -57.32 -2.80 26.93
N GLU A 580 -56.50 -1.75 26.82
CA GLU A 580 -56.50 -0.87 25.66
C GLU A 580 -55.56 -1.43 24.60
N GLY A 581 -56.03 -1.55 23.37
CA GLY A 581 -55.24 -2.13 22.28
C GLY A 581 -55.64 -1.62 20.91
N GLN A 582 -54.69 -1.70 19.98
CA GLN A 582 -54.93 -1.48 18.56
C GLN A 582 -55.14 -2.82 17.87
N LEU A 583 -56.30 -3.02 17.26
CA LEU A 583 -56.55 -4.13 16.37
C LEU A 583 -56.28 -3.69 14.94
N VAL A 584 -55.31 -4.32 14.29
CA VAL A 584 -54.96 -4.08 12.89
C VAL A 584 -55.26 -5.33 12.09
N PHE A 585 -56.05 -5.21 11.04
CA PHE A 585 -56.28 -6.31 10.11
C PHE A 585 -56.38 -5.79 8.67
N SER A 586 -55.96 -6.65 7.74
CA SER A 586 -55.94 -6.36 6.32
C SER A 586 -57.02 -7.18 5.62
N ILE A 587 -57.87 -6.51 4.86
CA ILE A 587 -58.76 -7.15 3.90
C ILE A 587 -58.07 -7.13 2.56
N ARG A 588 -57.85 -8.31 2.01
CA ARG A 588 -57.36 -8.50 0.65
C ARG A 588 -58.50 -9.09 -0.17
N TYR A 589 -58.80 -8.47 -1.30
CA TYR A 589 -59.78 -8.96 -2.26
C TYR A 589 -59.05 -9.88 -3.24
N GLU A 590 -59.39 -11.16 -3.22
CA GLU A 590 -58.94 -12.15 -4.23
C GLU A 590 -59.90 -12.22 -5.41
#